data_AF-A0A354W8Z0-F1
#
_entry.id   AF-A0A354W8Z0-F1
#
_cell.length_a   1.000
_cell.length_b   1.000
_cell.length_c   1.000
_cell.angle_alpha   90.00
_cell.angle_beta   90.00
_cell.angle_gamma   90.00
#
_symmetry.space_group_name_H-M   'P 1'
#
loop_
_entity.id
_entity.type
_entity.pdbx_description
1 polymer ?
#
loop_
_entity_poly.entity_id
_entity_poly.type
_entity_poly.pdbx_seq_one_letter_code
_entity_poly.pdbx_strand_id
1 'polypeptide(L)'
;SLGNFGTSQGVGTDVHNLKPADGGLNSLRSNHEYDDLGSTGNAVNYNGSATGNTYNGSAGLFEPRDKVKGDLARIILYMDLRYEGAGAEPDLVVQEALNSGGTTHAVLSTLLDWHWADPVDSFELNRNNVIHTMQGNRNPFIDHPELVDYIYGDSTNVSWNPFMAVETAPARSHLHLGPNPADTFLNITAQATAPFTITNLSGEQLLEGTVNTGNNRIVVEMLPAGSYILQSGEFREQIIIAH
;
A
#
# COMPACT_ATOMS: atom_id res chain seq x y z
N SER A 1 -8.01 -16.20 21.74
CA SER A 1 -8.51 -16.11 20.36
C SER A 1 -9.91 -16.72 20.24
N LEU A 2 -10.88 -15.84 19.95
CA LEU A 2 -12.30 -16.13 19.91
C LEU A 2 -12.67 -16.88 18.61
N GLY A 3 -12.86 -18.19 18.71
CA GLY A 3 -13.39 -19.02 17.61
C GLY A 3 -14.85 -19.42 17.79
N ASN A 4 -15.49 -19.02 18.89
CA ASN A 4 -16.82 -19.50 19.29
C ASN A 4 -17.88 -18.39 19.17
N PHE A 5 -17.94 -17.76 18.01
CA PHE A 5 -18.88 -16.68 17.72
C PHE A 5 -20.32 -17.13 17.47
N GLY A 6 -20.55 -18.44 17.43
CA GLY A 6 -21.86 -19.03 17.14
C GLY A 6 -22.34 -18.74 15.72
N THR A 7 -23.64 -18.95 15.50
CA THR A 7 -24.30 -18.80 14.19
C THR A 7 -25.42 -17.76 14.18
N SER A 8 -25.58 -17.04 15.30
CA SER A 8 -26.51 -15.90 15.37
C SER A 8 -25.99 -14.75 14.54
N GLN A 9 -26.90 -13.92 14.02
CA GLN A 9 -26.55 -12.72 13.27
C GLN A 9 -25.60 -11.84 14.09
N GLY A 10 -24.47 -11.48 13.49
CA GLY A 10 -23.37 -10.75 14.12
C GLY A 10 -22.01 -11.26 13.66
N VAL A 11 -21.00 -11.10 14.52
CA VAL A 11 -19.59 -11.41 14.28
C VAL A 11 -19.32 -12.80 13.67
N GLY A 12 -20.06 -13.84 14.07
CA GLY A 12 -19.88 -15.22 13.58
C GLY A 12 -20.46 -15.48 12.18
N THR A 13 -21.30 -14.56 11.70
CA THR A 13 -21.97 -14.65 10.40
C THR A 13 -21.50 -13.60 9.40
N ASP A 14 -20.56 -12.74 9.78
CA ASP A 14 -19.97 -11.76 8.88
C ASP A 14 -19.10 -12.45 7.83
N VAL A 15 -19.55 -12.43 6.58
CA VAL A 15 -18.86 -13.15 5.52
C VAL A 15 -17.56 -12.46 5.10
N HIS A 16 -17.28 -11.22 5.52
CA HIS A 16 -15.95 -10.63 5.37
C HIS A 16 -14.88 -11.45 6.10
N ASN A 17 -15.21 -12.05 7.24
CA ASN A 17 -14.31 -12.87 8.06
C ASN A 17 -14.38 -14.39 7.76
N LEU A 18 -15.18 -14.82 6.79
CA LEU A 18 -15.28 -16.22 6.40
C LEU A 18 -14.54 -16.49 5.09
N LYS A 19 -13.53 -17.35 5.16
CA LYS A 19 -12.77 -17.84 4.00
C LYS A 19 -12.78 -19.36 3.93
N PRO A 20 -12.84 -19.93 2.70
CA PRO A 20 -12.70 -21.38 2.54
C PRO A 20 -11.28 -21.81 2.92
N ALA A 21 -11.19 -22.89 3.69
CA ALA A 21 -9.93 -23.50 4.09
C ALA A 21 -10.05 -25.02 4.01
N ASP A 22 -8.92 -25.69 3.79
CA ASP A 22 -8.85 -27.14 4.01
C ASP A 22 -9.08 -27.46 5.50
N GLY A 23 -9.87 -28.48 5.80
CA GLY A 23 -10.25 -28.81 7.18
C GLY A 23 -9.07 -29.18 8.08
N GLY A 24 -8.04 -29.83 7.52
CA GLY A 24 -6.81 -30.17 8.24
C GLY A 24 -5.98 -28.93 8.53
N LEU A 25 -5.81 -28.05 7.55
CA LEU A 25 -5.11 -26.77 7.75
C LEU A 25 -5.85 -25.84 8.72
N ASN A 26 -7.19 -25.81 8.67
CA ASN A 26 -8.00 -25.06 9.62
C ASN A 26 -7.83 -25.60 11.04
N SER A 27 -7.81 -26.93 11.20
CA SER A 27 -7.57 -27.58 12.50
C SER A 27 -6.16 -27.30 13.03
N LEU A 28 -5.16 -27.28 12.14
CA LEU A 28 -3.77 -26.96 12.49
C LEU A 28 -3.60 -25.49 12.91
N ARG A 29 -4.24 -24.56 12.18
CA ARG A 29 -4.24 -23.13 12.54
C ARG A 29 -4.89 -22.91 13.91
N SER A 30 -5.86 -23.75 14.27
CA SER A 30 -6.50 -23.72 15.59
C SER A 30 -7.02 -22.31 15.92
N ASN A 31 -6.81 -21.86 17.16
CA ASN A 31 -7.03 -20.50 17.61
C ASN A 31 -5.71 -19.73 17.79
N HIS A 32 -4.67 -20.10 17.05
CA HIS A 32 -3.39 -19.37 17.10
C HIS A 32 -3.57 -17.92 16.62
N GLU A 33 -2.90 -17.01 17.32
CA GLU A 33 -2.81 -15.59 16.97
C GLU A 33 -1.88 -15.44 15.75
N TYR A 34 -2.09 -14.38 14.97
CA TYR A 34 -1.28 -14.12 13.79
C TYR A 34 -0.10 -13.21 14.10
N ASP A 35 1.08 -13.64 13.68
CA ASP A 35 2.31 -12.85 13.74
C ASP A 35 3.34 -13.40 12.74
N ASP A 36 4.39 -12.63 12.45
CA ASP A 36 5.54 -13.09 11.69
C ASP A 36 6.44 -13.96 12.58
N LEU A 37 6.65 -15.21 12.18
CA LEU A 37 7.42 -16.18 12.95
C LEU A 37 8.91 -16.17 12.60
N GLY A 38 9.27 -15.62 11.43
CA GLY A 38 10.64 -15.57 10.95
C GLY A 38 11.31 -16.95 11.02
N SER A 39 12.46 -17.04 11.67
CA SER A 39 13.19 -18.30 11.85
C SER A 39 12.65 -19.22 12.96
N THR A 40 11.64 -18.79 13.70
CA THR A 40 11.07 -19.55 14.84
C THR A 40 9.86 -20.40 14.45
N GLY A 41 9.35 -20.24 13.22
CA GLY A 41 8.20 -20.97 12.69
C GLY A 41 8.56 -22.34 12.13
N ASN A 42 7.68 -23.32 12.34
CA ASN A 42 7.76 -24.62 11.67
C ASN A 42 6.95 -24.59 10.38
N ALA A 43 7.53 -25.01 9.27
CA ALA A 43 6.86 -25.04 7.97
C ALA A 43 5.66 -26.01 7.98
N VAL A 44 4.52 -25.55 7.47
CA VAL A 44 3.32 -26.36 7.31
C VAL A 44 3.34 -27.02 5.92
N ASN A 45 3.33 -28.35 5.92
CA ASN A 45 3.23 -29.16 4.71
C ASN A 45 1.82 -29.74 4.58
N TYR A 46 1.32 -29.80 3.35
CA TYR A 46 0.06 -30.45 3.00
C TYR A 46 0.31 -31.41 1.84
N ASN A 47 -0.07 -32.69 2.00
CA ASN A 47 0.17 -33.75 1.03
C ASN A 47 1.62 -33.79 0.49
N GLY A 48 2.59 -33.60 1.39
CA GLY A 48 4.03 -33.62 1.05
C GLY A 48 4.57 -32.36 0.37
N SER A 49 3.76 -31.32 0.21
CA SER A 49 4.17 -30.03 -0.38
C SER A 49 4.13 -28.91 0.64
N ALA A 50 5.10 -28.00 0.57
CA ALA A 50 5.12 -26.80 1.39
C ALA A 50 3.93 -25.89 1.04
N THR A 51 3.16 -25.49 2.05
CA THR A 51 2.01 -24.60 1.85
C THR A 51 2.39 -23.12 1.83
N GLY A 52 3.59 -22.81 2.34
CA GLY A 52 4.05 -21.44 2.62
C GLY A 52 3.61 -20.90 3.97
N ASN A 53 2.71 -21.59 4.70
CA ASN A 53 2.38 -21.21 6.07
C ASN A 53 3.45 -21.73 7.04
N THR A 54 3.66 -21.03 8.14
CA THR A 54 4.46 -21.51 9.28
C THR A 54 3.65 -21.41 10.57
N TYR A 55 4.01 -22.21 11.57
CA TYR A 55 3.34 -22.16 12.88
C TYR A 55 4.32 -22.42 14.03
N ASN A 56 4.04 -21.82 15.18
CA ASN A 56 4.72 -22.08 16.43
C ASN A 56 3.69 -22.37 17.51
N GLY A 57 3.37 -23.66 17.68
CA GLY A 57 2.35 -24.11 18.63
C GLY A 57 2.70 -23.78 20.09
N SER A 58 3.99 -23.70 20.44
CA SER A 58 4.42 -23.32 21.79
C SER A 58 4.23 -21.83 22.09
N ALA A 59 4.41 -20.97 21.08
CA ALA A 59 4.13 -19.54 21.17
C ALA A 59 2.64 -19.20 20.96
N GLY A 60 1.86 -20.15 20.44
CA GLY A 60 0.46 -19.93 20.12
C GLY A 60 0.25 -19.15 18.81
N LEU A 61 1.21 -19.20 17.88
CA LEU A 61 1.29 -18.32 16.72
C LEU A 61 1.20 -19.05 15.38
N PHE A 62 0.62 -18.38 14.40
CA PHE A 62 0.49 -18.85 13.02
C PHE A 62 0.85 -17.72 12.04
N GLU A 63 1.72 -18.01 11.09
CA GLU A 63 2.07 -17.11 10.00
C GLU A 63 1.50 -17.70 8.70
N PRO A 64 0.56 -17.02 8.03
CA PRO A 64 0.06 -17.49 6.75
C PRO A 64 1.11 -17.26 5.64
N ARG A 65 0.96 -17.98 4.53
CA ARG A 65 1.74 -17.72 3.32
C ARG A 65 1.61 -16.28 2.82
N ASP A 66 2.66 -15.75 2.19
CA ASP A 66 2.75 -14.34 1.81
C ASP A 66 1.56 -13.80 1.02
N LYS A 67 1.12 -14.56 0.01
CA LYS A 67 0.02 -14.22 -0.90
C LYS A 67 -1.40 -14.12 -0.30
N VAL A 68 -1.53 -14.18 1.02
CA VAL A 68 -2.81 -13.94 1.73
C VAL A 68 -2.62 -13.05 2.96
N LYS A 69 -1.39 -12.58 3.22
CA LYS A 69 -1.06 -11.79 4.41
C LYS A 69 -1.83 -10.48 4.39
N GLY A 70 -1.92 -9.83 3.23
CA GLY A 70 -2.63 -8.57 3.06
C GLY A 70 -4.14 -8.74 3.22
N ASP A 71 -4.72 -9.76 2.58
CA ASP A 71 -6.14 -10.05 2.74
C ASP A 71 -6.51 -10.30 4.20
N LEU A 72 -5.68 -11.07 4.91
CA LEU A 72 -5.90 -11.40 6.29
C LEU A 72 -5.82 -10.15 7.16
N ALA A 73 -4.83 -9.30 6.93
CA ALA A 73 -4.69 -8.03 7.63
C ALA A 73 -5.94 -7.15 7.45
N ARG A 74 -6.39 -6.95 6.22
CA ARG A 74 -7.61 -6.16 5.93
C ARG A 74 -8.86 -6.76 6.55
N ILE A 75 -8.96 -8.09 6.63
CA ILE A 75 -10.09 -8.76 7.29
C ILE A 75 -10.05 -8.52 8.81
N ILE A 76 -8.89 -8.71 9.46
CA ILE A 76 -8.79 -8.56 10.91
C ILE A 76 -8.97 -7.11 11.33
N LEU A 77 -8.36 -6.15 10.62
CA LEU A 77 -8.56 -4.72 10.86
C LEU A 77 -10.03 -4.31 10.65
N TYR A 78 -10.71 -4.88 9.65
CA TYR A 78 -12.15 -4.67 9.49
C TYR A 78 -12.96 -5.19 10.67
N MET A 79 -12.61 -6.36 11.21
CA MET A 79 -13.34 -6.93 12.34
C MET A 79 -13.17 -6.10 13.61
N ASP A 80 -11.98 -5.53 13.83
CA ASP A 80 -11.71 -4.54 14.88
C ASP A 80 -12.57 -3.28 14.69
N LEU A 81 -12.51 -2.66 13.51
CA LEU A 81 -13.28 -1.46 13.19
C LEU A 81 -14.80 -1.67 13.28
N ARG A 82 -15.31 -2.83 12.86
CA ARG A 82 -16.75 -3.09 12.82
C ARG A 82 -17.30 -3.49 14.18
N TYR A 83 -16.52 -4.22 14.99
CA TYR A 83 -16.99 -4.81 16.24
C TYR A 83 -16.28 -4.20 17.44
N GLU A 84 -16.45 -2.89 17.64
CA GLU A 84 -15.84 -2.11 18.73
C GLU A 84 -16.56 -2.26 20.10
N GLY A 85 -17.37 -3.32 20.27
CA GLY A 85 -18.13 -3.54 21.50
C GLY A 85 -19.41 -2.70 21.64
N ALA A 86 -19.92 -2.13 20.55
CA ALA A 86 -21.18 -1.39 20.57
C ALA A 86 -22.38 -2.31 20.88
N GLY A 87 -23.13 -1.97 21.95
CA GLY A 87 -24.33 -2.69 22.33
C GLY A 87 -24.06 -4.07 22.95
N ALA A 88 -24.43 -5.14 22.24
CA ALA A 88 -24.26 -6.53 22.69
C ALA A 88 -23.23 -7.31 21.84
N GLU A 89 -22.58 -6.64 20.89
CA GLU A 89 -21.51 -7.21 20.09
C GLU A 89 -20.22 -7.31 20.93
N PRO A 90 -19.33 -8.28 20.64
CA PRO A 90 -18.04 -8.33 21.31
C PRO A 90 -17.18 -7.13 20.91
N ASP A 91 -16.26 -6.76 21.80
CA ASP A 91 -15.21 -5.77 21.55
C ASP A 91 -13.97 -6.48 20.99
N LEU A 92 -13.83 -6.51 19.66
CA LEU A 92 -12.69 -7.08 18.99
C LEU A 92 -11.58 -6.04 18.90
N VAL A 93 -10.40 -6.41 19.41
CA VAL A 93 -9.27 -5.46 19.52
C VAL A 93 -8.01 -6.06 18.92
N VAL A 94 -7.37 -5.31 18.02
CA VAL A 94 -5.99 -5.55 17.58
C VAL A 94 -5.05 -4.69 18.42
N GLN A 95 -3.96 -5.30 18.91
CA GLN A 95 -2.99 -4.64 19.78
C GLN A 95 -1.60 -5.26 19.57
N GLU A 96 -0.56 -4.62 20.07
CA GLU A 96 0.82 -5.12 19.97
C GLU A 96 1.08 -6.34 20.88
N ALA A 97 0.36 -6.45 22.00
CA ALA A 97 0.59 -7.51 22.97
C ALA A 97 -0.18 -8.79 22.61
N LEU A 98 0.55 -9.86 22.33
CA LEU A 98 0.02 -11.22 22.16
C LEU A 98 -0.33 -11.87 23.51
N ASN A 99 -1.16 -12.91 23.48
CA ASN A 99 -1.44 -13.79 24.62
C ASN A 99 -1.97 -13.10 25.89
N SER A 100 -2.52 -11.89 25.79
CA SER A 100 -3.07 -11.16 26.95
C SER A 100 -4.40 -11.73 27.46
N GLY A 101 -4.95 -12.74 26.78
CA GLY A 101 -6.34 -13.14 26.93
C GLY A 101 -7.29 -12.13 26.29
N GLY A 102 -8.45 -12.58 25.82
CA GLY A 102 -9.45 -11.73 25.19
C GLY A 102 -9.60 -11.91 23.69
N THR A 103 -9.84 -10.79 22.99
CA THR A 103 -10.34 -10.70 21.62
C THR A 103 -9.25 -10.42 20.58
N THR A 104 -7.98 -10.40 21.02
CA THR A 104 -6.83 -10.18 20.15
C THR A 104 -6.60 -11.35 19.20
N HIS A 105 -6.50 -11.04 17.92
CA HIS A 105 -6.37 -12.01 16.83
C HIS A 105 -5.01 -11.94 16.12
N ALA A 106 -4.29 -10.82 16.23
CA ALA A 106 -2.99 -10.59 15.61
C ALA A 106 -2.24 -9.42 16.28
N VAL A 107 -0.93 -9.35 16.05
CA VAL A 107 -0.10 -8.17 16.37
C VAL A 107 -0.45 -7.03 15.41
N LEU A 108 -0.74 -5.84 15.94
CA LEU A 108 -1.11 -4.68 15.10
C LEU A 108 -0.01 -4.33 14.10
N SER A 109 1.22 -4.09 14.55
CA SER A 109 2.36 -3.78 13.67
C SER A 109 2.54 -4.80 12.55
N THR A 110 2.42 -6.10 12.85
CA THR A 110 2.46 -7.15 11.83
C THR A 110 1.33 -7.04 10.81
N LEU A 111 0.11 -6.71 11.23
CA LEU A 111 -0.99 -6.47 10.29
C LEU A 111 -0.72 -5.27 9.38
N LEU A 112 -0.11 -4.21 9.89
CA LEU A 112 0.25 -3.03 9.09
C LEU A 112 1.31 -3.39 8.04
N ASP A 113 2.35 -4.13 8.44
CA ASP A 113 3.39 -4.58 7.52
C ASP A 113 2.82 -5.50 6.44
N TRP A 114 1.97 -6.46 6.82
CA TRP A 114 1.31 -7.38 5.89
C TRP A 114 0.36 -6.67 4.94
N HIS A 115 -0.40 -5.68 5.42
CA HIS A 115 -1.30 -4.88 4.61
C HIS A 115 -0.56 -4.20 3.46
N TRP A 116 0.61 -3.62 3.73
CA TRP A 116 1.40 -2.90 2.75
C TRP A 116 2.28 -3.80 1.87
N ALA A 117 2.75 -4.94 2.40
CA ALA A 117 3.54 -5.91 1.65
C ALA A 117 2.72 -6.70 0.62
N ASP A 118 1.41 -6.87 0.85
CA ASP A 118 0.49 -7.62 -0.02
C ASP A 118 -0.73 -6.74 -0.38
N PRO A 119 -0.61 -5.90 -1.42
CA PRO A 119 -1.63 -4.93 -1.82
C PRO A 119 -2.95 -5.60 -2.24
N VAL A 120 -4.04 -4.82 -2.20
CA VAL A 120 -5.37 -5.29 -2.63
C VAL A 120 -5.34 -5.81 -4.07
N ASP A 121 -5.87 -7.01 -4.26
CA ASP A 121 -5.97 -7.62 -5.58
C ASP A 121 -7.40 -7.63 -6.16
N SER A 122 -7.50 -8.06 -7.43
CA SER A 122 -8.79 -8.14 -8.13
C SER A 122 -9.76 -9.16 -7.52
N PHE A 123 -9.25 -10.20 -6.84
CA PHE A 123 -10.08 -11.21 -6.20
C PHE A 123 -10.73 -10.63 -4.94
N GLU A 124 -9.99 -9.88 -4.14
CA GLU A 124 -10.50 -9.17 -2.97
C GLU A 124 -11.55 -8.11 -3.34
N LEU A 125 -11.29 -7.30 -4.36
CA LEU A 125 -12.25 -6.32 -4.87
C LEU A 125 -13.56 -6.99 -5.30
N ASN A 126 -13.46 -8.08 -6.07
CA ASN A 126 -14.62 -8.85 -6.51
C ASN A 126 -15.37 -9.45 -5.31
N ARG A 127 -14.64 -10.02 -4.34
CA ARG A 127 -15.24 -10.57 -3.12
C ARG A 127 -15.97 -9.48 -2.32
N ASN A 128 -15.36 -8.30 -2.15
CA ASN A 128 -15.99 -7.17 -1.45
C ASN A 128 -17.29 -6.72 -2.15
N ASN A 129 -17.29 -6.69 -3.49
CA ASN A 129 -18.49 -6.43 -4.28
C ASN A 129 -19.59 -7.47 -4.06
N VAL A 130 -19.26 -8.76 -4.11
CA VAL A 130 -20.24 -9.83 -3.89
C VAL A 130 -20.80 -9.77 -2.47
N ILE A 131 -19.94 -9.61 -1.45
CA ILE A 131 -20.38 -9.52 -0.06
C ILE A 131 -21.32 -8.33 0.13
N HIS A 132 -21.02 -7.18 -0.47
CA HIS A 132 -21.89 -6.00 -0.42
C HIS A 132 -23.30 -6.30 -0.94
N THR A 133 -23.44 -7.08 -2.01
CA THR A 133 -24.76 -7.48 -2.51
C THR A 133 -25.53 -8.40 -1.57
N MET A 134 -24.85 -9.08 -0.64
CA MET A 134 -25.42 -10.03 0.31
C MET A 134 -25.71 -9.42 1.69
N GLN A 135 -24.78 -8.63 2.23
CA GLN A 135 -24.87 -8.08 3.60
C GLN A 135 -25.07 -6.57 3.65
N GLY A 136 -24.88 -5.84 2.54
CA GLY A 136 -25.07 -4.40 2.46
C GLY A 136 -23.92 -3.55 3.03
N ASN A 137 -22.88 -4.16 3.58
CA ASN A 137 -21.67 -3.51 4.09
C ASN A 137 -20.43 -3.94 3.30
N ARG A 138 -19.45 -3.02 3.21
CA ARG A 138 -18.16 -3.24 2.56
C ARG A 138 -17.05 -3.23 3.59
N ASN A 139 -15.95 -3.94 3.29
CA ASN A 139 -14.71 -3.74 4.01
C ASN A 139 -14.03 -2.47 3.45
N PRO A 140 -13.94 -1.37 4.24
CA PRO A 140 -13.40 -0.11 3.74
C PRO A 140 -11.90 -0.19 3.45
N PHE A 141 -11.15 -1.10 4.08
CA PHE A 141 -9.72 -1.29 3.83
C PHE A 141 -9.43 -2.02 2.51
N ILE A 142 -10.45 -2.61 1.87
CA ILE A 142 -10.34 -3.13 0.49
C ILE A 142 -10.62 -2.02 -0.52
N ASP A 143 -11.56 -1.12 -0.25
CA ASP A 143 -11.91 -0.01 -1.15
C ASP A 143 -10.92 1.16 -1.06
N HIS A 144 -10.41 1.39 0.15
CA HIS A 144 -9.52 2.48 0.54
C HIS A 144 -8.42 1.93 1.47
N PRO A 145 -7.41 1.23 0.93
CA PRO A 145 -6.31 0.65 1.72
C PRO A 145 -5.61 1.68 2.62
N GLU A 146 -5.49 2.92 2.13
CA GLU A 146 -4.87 4.02 2.86
C GLU A 146 -5.53 4.31 4.22
N LEU A 147 -6.80 3.98 4.42
CA LEU A 147 -7.49 4.16 5.70
C LEU A 147 -6.78 3.45 6.86
N VAL A 148 -6.02 2.39 6.59
CA VAL A 148 -5.22 1.70 7.61
C VAL A 148 -4.27 2.67 8.32
N ASP A 149 -3.58 3.55 7.58
CA ASP A 149 -2.64 4.51 8.17
C ASP A 149 -3.35 5.61 8.98
N TYR A 150 -4.57 5.97 8.60
CA TYR A 150 -5.36 7.00 9.28
C TYR A 150 -6.03 6.50 10.56
N ILE A 151 -6.24 5.19 10.68
CA ILE A 151 -6.87 4.59 11.86
C ILE A 151 -5.82 4.00 12.81
N TYR A 152 -4.79 3.34 12.27
CA TYR A 152 -3.83 2.55 13.05
C TYR A 152 -2.37 2.98 12.90
N GLY A 153 -2.04 3.72 11.84
CA GLY A 153 -0.66 4.10 11.51
C GLY A 153 -0.29 5.53 11.90
N ASP A 154 0.68 6.07 11.17
CA ASP A 154 1.27 7.39 11.46
C ASP A 154 0.38 8.57 11.07
N SER A 155 -0.70 8.33 10.32
CA SER A 155 -1.61 9.38 9.82
C SER A 155 -2.83 9.62 10.73
N THR A 156 -2.86 9.05 11.93
CA THR A 156 -3.97 9.18 12.90
C THR A 156 -4.30 10.62 13.33
N ASN A 157 -3.36 11.54 13.19
CA ASN A 157 -3.55 12.97 13.45
C ASN A 157 -3.89 13.79 12.20
N VAL A 158 -4.10 13.13 11.05
CA VAL A 158 -4.44 13.75 9.77
C VAL A 158 -5.90 13.45 9.45
N SER A 159 -6.66 14.45 8.99
CA SER A 159 -8.02 14.18 8.53
C SER A 159 -7.97 13.44 7.20
N TRP A 160 -8.53 12.23 7.15
CA TRP A 160 -8.72 11.53 5.88
C TRP A 160 -9.69 12.32 4.99
N ASN A 161 -9.38 12.38 3.68
CA ASN A 161 -10.22 13.06 2.70
C ASN A 161 -10.36 12.18 1.44
N PRO A 162 -11.53 11.54 1.21
CA PRO A 162 -11.74 10.65 0.07
C PRO A 162 -11.73 11.37 -1.28
N PHE A 163 -11.90 12.70 -1.27
CA PHE A 163 -11.87 13.53 -2.47
C PHE A 163 -10.47 14.08 -2.76
N MET A 164 -9.55 13.92 -1.80
CA MET A 164 -8.12 13.95 -2.03
C MET A 164 -7.61 12.51 -2.08
N ALA A 165 -8.07 11.76 -3.09
CA ALA A 165 -7.08 10.96 -3.80
C ALA A 165 -5.90 11.90 -4.01
N VAL A 166 -4.71 11.50 -3.57
CA VAL A 166 -3.46 12.20 -3.91
C VAL A 166 -3.68 12.66 -5.35
N GLU A 167 -3.72 13.97 -5.61
CA GLU A 167 -3.35 14.40 -6.95
C GLU A 167 -2.01 13.73 -7.10
N THR A 168 -1.98 12.60 -7.83
CA THR A 168 -0.73 12.07 -8.30
C THR A 168 -0.18 13.27 -9.01
N ALA A 169 0.72 14.02 -8.37
CA ALA A 169 1.44 15.09 -9.03
C ALA A 169 1.90 14.42 -10.31
N PRO A 170 1.36 14.85 -11.47
CA PRO A 170 1.18 14.03 -12.65
C PRO A 170 2.45 13.23 -12.82
N ALA A 171 2.34 11.90 -12.61
CA ALA A 171 3.46 11.01 -12.28
C ALA A 171 4.74 11.58 -12.87
N ARG A 172 5.64 12.16 -12.03
CA ARG A 172 6.78 12.97 -12.52
C ARG A 172 7.30 12.28 -13.76
N SER A 173 6.96 12.83 -14.91
CA SER A 173 7.34 12.21 -16.17
C SER A 173 8.84 12.20 -16.09
N HIS A 174 9.45 11.01 -16.01
CA HIS A 174 10.90 10.88 -16.02
C HIS A 174 11.33 11.37 -17.40
N LEU A 175 11.47 12.68 -17.50
CA LEU A 175 11.91 13.37 -18.66
C LEU A 175 13.40 13.11 -18.70
N HIS A 176 13.82 12.27 -19.64
CA HIS A 176 15.22 11.99 -19.83
C HIS A 176 15.89 13.25 -20.36
N LEU A 177 16.54 13.98 -19.44
CA LEU A 177 17.32 15.16 -19.73
C LEU A 177 18.80 14.76 -19.74
N GLY A 178 19.45 14.89 -20.89
CA GLY A 178 20.87 14.58 -20.99
C GLY A 178 21.50 14.96 -22.32
N PRO A 179 22.83 15.11 -22.38
CA PRO A 179 23.77 14.94 -21.26
C PRO A 179 23.69 16.11 -20.26
N ASN A 180 23.85 15.82 -18.97
CA ASN A 180 24.05 16.82 -17.92
C ASN A 180 25.29 16.40 -17.11
N PRO A 181 26.44 17.10 -17.20
CA PRO A 181 26.66 18.37 -17.89
C PRO A 181 26.51 18.30 -19.42
N ALA A 182 25.99 19.38 -20.01
CA ALA A 182 25.87 19.57 -21.46
C ALA A 182 27.02 20.43 -21.99
N ASP A 183 27.49 20.06 -23.18
CA ASP A 183 28.33 20.89 -24.03
C ASP A 183 27.39 21.63 -24.99
N THR A 184 27.21 21.18 -26.22
CA THR A 184 26.45 21.93 -27.25
C THR A 184 24.93 21.81 -27.19
N PHE A 185 24.37 20.74 -26.60
CA PHE A 185 22.93 20.49 -26.59
C PHE A 185 22.45 19.65 -25.40
N LEU A 186 21.16 19.77 -25.11
CA LEU A 186 20.37 18.91 -24.23
C LEU A 186 19.34 18.12 -25.05
N ASN A 187 19.22 16.82 -24.80
CA ASN A 187 18.11 16.01 -25.27
C ASN A 187 17.02 15.99 -24.21
N ILE A 188 15.77 16.10 -24.65
CA ILE A 188 14.58 16.13 -23.80
C ILE A 188 13.45 15.34 -24.45
N THR A 189 12.91 14.33 -23.76
CA THR A 189 11.77 13.54 -24.23
C THR A 189 10.48 14.03 -23.58
N ALA A 190 9.62 14.74 -24.30
CA ALA A 190 8.38 15.30 -23.80
C ALA A 190 7.16 14.42 -24.12
N GLN A 191 6.18 14.37 -23.21
CA GLN A 191 4.94 13.60 -23.39
C GLN A 191 3.86 14.39 -24.15
N ALA A 192 3.99 15.72 -24.19
CA ALA A 192 3.10 16.63 -24.90
C ALA A 192 3.89 17.85 -25.40
N THR A 193 3.37 18.56 -26.40
CA THR A 193 3.94 19.82 -26.85
C THR A 193 3.77 20.89 -25.76
N ALA A 194 4.88 21.53 -25.34
CA ALA A 194 4.89 22.51 -24.26
C ALA A 194 5.99 23.57 -24.45
N PRO A 195 5.80 24.81 -23.95
CA PRO A 195 6.88 25.80 -23.93
C PRO A 195 7.93 25.44 -22.88
N PHE A 196 9.19 25.77 -23.15
CA PHE A 196 10.29 25.67 -22.19
C PHE A 196 11.00 27.01 -22.03
N THR A 197 11.64 27.21 -20.88
CA THR A 197 12.55 28.33 -20.58
C THR A 197 13.81 27.80 -19.89
N ILE A 198 14.93 28.48 -20.11
CA ILE A 198 16.17 28.30 -19.35
C ILE A 198 16.51 29.62 -18.68
N THR A 199 16.69 29.59 -17.36
CA THR A 199 17.05 30.77 -16.56
C THR A 199 18.39 30.58 -15.86
N ASN A 200 19.09 31.67 -15.56
CA ASN A 200 20.20 31.63 -14.59
C ASN A 200 19.65 31.47 -13.15
N LEU A 201 20.55 31.29 -12.18
CA LEU A 201 20.20 31.11 -10.75
C LEU A 201 19.59 32.38 -10.12
N SER A 202 19.72 33.53 -10.76
CA SER A 202 19.08 34.80 -10.36
C SER A 202 17.67 34.97 -10.94
N GLY A 203 17.20 34.03 -11.77
CA GLY A 203 15.87 34.03 -12.38
C GLY A 203 15.76 34.80 -13.69
N GLU A 204 16.87 35.26 -14.27
CA GLU A 204 16.87 35.88 -15.60
C GLU A 204 16.71 34.82 -16.68
N GLN A 205 15.76 35.03 -17.59
CA GLN A 205 15.50 34.15 -18.72
C GLN A 205 16.54 34.36 -19.83
N LEU A 206 17.19 33.29 -20.24
CA LEU A 206 18.28 33.30 -21.23
C LEU A 206 17.90 32.59 -22.53
N LEU A 207 17.06 31.56 -22.45
CA LEU A 207 16.57 30.83 -23.62
C LEU A 207 15.10 30.46 -23.42
N GLU A 208 14.33 30.48 -24.49
CA GLU A 208 12.96 29.97 -24.52
C GLU A 208 12.69 29.22 -25.83
N GLY A 209 11.65 28.40 -25.84
CA GLY A 209 11.21 27.70 -27.03
C GLY A 209 10.04 26.77 -26.75
N THR A 210 9.84 25.80 -27.64
CA THR A 210 8.78 24.79 -27.51
C THR A 210 9.37 23.41 -27.74
N VAL A 211 9.07 22.47 -26.85
CA VAL A 211 9.29 21.05 -27.06
C VAL A 211 8.02 20.44 -27.66
N ASN A 212 8.17 19.53 -28.62
CA ASN A 212 7.07 18.76 -29.18
C ASN A 212 6.98 17.39 -28.48
N THR A 213 5.84 16.72 -28.60
CA THR A 213 5.71 15.33 -28.15
C THR A 213 6.81 14.44 -28.77
N GLY A 214 7.50 13.65 -27.94
CA GLY A 214 8.63 12.82 -28.33
C GLY A 214 9.99 13.43 -28.00
N ASN A 215 11.04 13.04 -28.74
CA ASN A 215 12.40 13.49 -28.51
C ASN A 215 12.66 14.86 -29.14
N ASN A 216 13.26 15.78 -28.38
CA ASN A 216 13.67 17.09 -28.83
C ASN A 216 15.12 17.35 -28.46
N ARG A 217 15.71 18.32 -29.14
CA ARG A 217 17.08 18.79 -28.92
C ARG A 217 17.07 20.29 -28.69
N ILE A 218 17.55 20.72 -27.53
CA ILE A 218 17.72 22.14 -27.18
C ILE A 218 19.18 22.48 -27.35
N VAL A 219 19.48 23.48 -28.18
CA VAL A 219 20.85 23.97 -28.40
C VAL A 219 21.21 24.91 -27.25
N VAL A 220 22.30 24.62 -26.56
CA VAL A 220 22.79 25.41 -25.40
C VAL A 220 24.19 25.97 -25.59
N GLU A 221 24.77 25.80 -26.79
CA GLU A 221 26.12 26.26 -27.15
C GLU A 221 26.39 27.76 -26.91
N MET A 222 25.34 28.59 -26.91
CA MET A 222 25.45 30.02 -26.68
C MET A 222 25.40 30.40 -25.20
N LEU A 223 25.12 29.45 -24.30
CA LEU A 223 25.08 29.69 -22.85
C LEU A 223 26.49 29.56 -22.27
N PRO A 224 26.95 30.52 -21.46
CA PRO A 224 28.23 30.40 -20.76
C PRO A 224 28.29 29.15 -19.86
N ALA A 225 29.51 28.66 -19.57
CA ALA A 225 29.67 27.57 -18.60
C ALA A 225 29.11 27.99 -17.22
N GLY A 226 28.28 27.13 -16.62
CA GLY A 226 27.56 27.48 -15.40
C GLY A 226 26.38 26.57 -15.08
N SER A 227 25.68 26.89 -13.99
CA SER A 227 24.44 26.22 -13.58
C SER A 227 23.22 27.04 -13.97
N TYR A 228 22.21 26.37 -14.53
CA TYR A 228 20.97 26.96 -14.97
C TYR A 228 19.78 26.11 -14.54
N ILE A 229 18.58 26.69 -14.62
CA ILE A 229 17.32 25.98 -14.40
C ILE A 229 16.60 25.87 -15.73
N LEU A 230 16.26 24.65 -16.16
CA LEU A 230 15.35 24.39 -17.28
C LEU A 230 13.95 24.14 -16.72
N GLN A 231 12.96 24.85 -17.24
CA GLN A 231 11.56 24.70 -16.86
C GLN A 231 10.66 24.49 -18.08
N SER A 232 9.75 23.52 -18.03
CA SER A 232 8.75 23.24 -19.07
C SER A 232 7.47 22.68 -18.44
N GLY A 233 6.40 23.47 -18.39
CA GLY A 233 5.21 23.12 -17.59
C GLY A 233 5.55 23.00 -16.11
N GLU A 234 5.21 21.86 -15.50
CA GLU A 234 5.56 21.52 -14.10
C GLU A 234 6.97 20.93 -13.95
N PHE A 235 7.63 20.58 -15.05
CA PHE A 235 9.00 20.08 -15.02
C PHE A 235 9.99 21.21 -14.74
N ARG A 236 10.89 21.02 -13.77
CA ARG A 236 11.95 21.96 -13.40
C ARG A 236 13.19 21.19 -12.96
N GLU A 237 14.30 21.35 -13.67
CA GLU A 237 15.57 20.66 -13.36
C GLU A 237 16.77 21.60 -13.46
N GLN A 238 17.81 21.31 -12.67
CA GLN A 238 19.08 22.00 -12.76
C GLN A 238 19.94 21.36 -13.85
N ILE A 239 20.44 22.18 -14.77
CA ILE A 239 21.38 21.78 -15.82
C ILE A 239 22.74 22.46 -15.61
N ILE A 240 23.79 21.76 -15.98
CA ILE A 240 25.17 22.26 -15.96
C ILE A 240 25.64 22.37 -17.41
N ILE A 241 26.15 23.54 -17.80
CA ILE A 241 26.82 23.74 -19.09
C ILE A 241 28.33 23.72 -18.84
N ALA A 242 29.05 22.83 -19.54
CA ALA A 242 30.48 22.59 -19.40
C ALA A 242 31.12 22.45 -20.79
N HIS A 243 31.25 23.59 -21.48
CA HIS A 243 32.09 23.76 -22.67
C HIS A 243 33.58 23.80 -22.30
#